data_AF-A0A2S6UC63-F1
#
_entry.id   AF-A0A2S6UC63-F1
#
_cell.length_a   1.000
_cell.length_b   1.000
_cell.length_c   1.000
_cell.angle_alpha   90.00
_cell.angle_beta   90.00
_cell.angle_gamma   90.00
#
_symmetry.space_group_name_H-M   'P 1'
#
loop_
_entity.id
_entity.type
_entity.pdbx_description
1 polymer ?
#
loop_
_entity_poly.entity_id
_entity_poly.type
_entity_poly.pdbx_seq_one_letter_code
_entity_poly.pdbx_strand_id
1 'polypeptide(L)' 'MSGDIDYLLRVVVPDIQGFDAVYKRLISIADLADVSSNFAMEKIKYTTKLPLNYAG' A
#
# COMPACT_ATOMS: atom_id res chain seq x y z
N MET A 1 0.34 -9.69 -9.56
CA MET A 1 -0.69 -10.47 -8.84
C MET A 1 -0.67 -11.87 -9.41
N SER A 2 0.26 -12.67 -8.90
CA SER A 2 0.46 -14.09 -9.18
C SER A 2 1.51 -14.53 -8.15
N GLY A 3 1.08 -14.77 -6.91
CA GLY A 3 1.96 -15.17 -5.80
C GLY A 3 1.59 -14.49 -4.47
N ASP A 4 1.25 -15.33 -3.49
CA ASP A 4 1.12 -15.16 -2.03
C ASP A 4 0.28 -14.03 -1.41
N ILE A 5 0.00 -12.93 -2.11
CA ILE A 5 -0.64 -11.76 -1.51
C ILE A 5 -1.96 -11.46 -2.21
N ASP A 6 -3.07 -11.58 -1.48
CA ASP A 6 -4.42 -11.36 -1.99
C ASP A 6 -4.72 -9.87 -2.27
N TYR A 7 -4.14 -8.97 -1.48
CA TYR A 7 -4.40 -7.53 -1.57
C TYR A 7 -3.14 -6.69 -1.35
N LEU A 8 -2.94 -5.68 -2.19
CA LEU A 8 -1.90 -4.67 -2.00
C LEU A 8 -2.55 -3.30 -1.72
N LEU A 9 -2.29 -2.75 -0.54
CA LEU A 9 -2.79 -1.43 -0.15
C LEU A 9 -1.62 -0.44 -0.06
N ARG A 10 -1.82 0.76 -0.63
CA ARG A 10 -0.87 1.88 -0.48
C ARG A 10 -1.46 2.91 0.48
N VAL A 11 -0.97 2.92 1.71
CA VAL A 11 -1.37 3.87 2.75
C VAL A 11 -0.35 5.00 2.83
N VAL A 12 -0.81 6.26 2.85
CA VAL A 12 0.04 7.44 3.06
C VAL A 12 -0.32 8.02 4.42
N VAL A 13 0.66 8.06 5.32
CA VAL A 13 0.53 8.62 6.67
C VAL A 13 1.62 9.66 6.91
N PRO A 14 1.36 10.65 7.78
CA PRO A 14 2.36 11.67 8.13
C PRO A 14 3.50 11.11 9.00
N ASP A 15 3.23 10.08 9.79
CA ASP A 15 4.17 9.51 10.77
C ASP A 15 3.83 8.04 11.10
N ILE A 16 4.67 7.42 11.93
CA ILE A 16 4.52 6.02 12.37
C ILE A 16 3.31 5.83 13.30
N GLN A 17 2.91 6.85 14.07
CA GLN A 17 1.72 6.75 14.93
C GLN A 17 0.43 6.71 14.10
N GLY A 18 0.40 7.45 12.99
CA GLY A 18 -0.65 7.37 11.98
C GLY A 18 -0.73 5.99 11.33
N PHE A 19 0.41 5.34 11.08
CA PHE A 19 0.43 3.95 10.63
C PHE A 19 -0.19 3.01 11.68
N ASP A 20 0.18 3.12 12.95
CA ASP A 20 -0.36 2.28 14.03
C ASP A 20 -1.89 2.42 14.17
N ALA A 21 -2.41 3.65 14.08
CA ALA A 21 -3.85 3.90 14.11
C ALA A 21 -4.57 3.25 12.92
N VAL A 22 -3.99 3.32 11.71
CA VAL A 22 -4.54 2.67 10.52
C VAL A 22 -4.46 1.15 10.66
N TYR A 23 -3.34 0.61 11.12
CA TYR A 23 -3.13 -0.82 11.33
C TYR A 23 -4.13 -1.40 12.33
N LYS A 24 -4.29 -0.76 13.50
CA LYS A 24 -5.28 -1.14 14.52
C LYS A 24 -6.71 -1.10 14.00
N ARG A 25 -7.04 -0.11 13.16
CA ARG A 25 -8.35 -0.03 12.54
C ARG A 25 -8.56 -1.13 11.51
N LEU A 26 -7.52 -1.51 10.75
CA LEU A 26 -7.58 -2.54 9.72
C LEU A 26 -7.83 -3.93 10.33
N ILE A 27 -7.09 -4.29 11.39
CA ILE A 27 -7.28 -5.56 12.11
C ILE A 27 -8.63 -5.61 12.85
N SER A 28 -9.20 -4.45 13.21
CA SER A 28 -10.49 -4.38 13.90
C SER A 28 -11.68 -4.63 12.97
N ILE A 29 -11.53 -4.40 11.67
CA ILE A 29 -12.62 -4.54 10.68
C ILE A 29 -12.51 -5.82 9.86
N ALA A 30 -11.31 -6.39 9.77
CA ALA A 30 -11.04 -7.56 8.96
C ALA A 30 -10.17 -8.54 9.75
N ASP A 31 -10.61 -9.81 9.77
CA ASP A 31 -9.82 -10.90 10.33
C ASP A 31 -8.72 -11.25 9.31
N LEU A 32 -7.54 -10.65 9.50
CA LEU A 32 -6.41 -10.73 8.58
C LEU A 32 -5.48 -11.87 9.04
N ALA A 33 -5.21 -12.84 8.15
CA ALA A 33 -4.38 -14.00 8.48
C ALA A 33 -2.89 -13.64 8.61
N ASP A 34 -2.37 -12.80 7.71
CA ASP A 34 -1.02 -12.27 7.76
C ASP A 34 -0.96 -10.88 7.12
N VAL A 35 -0.22 -9.96 7.74
CA VAL A 35 -0.13 -8.56 7.31
C VAL A 35 1.34 -8.17 7.19
N SER A 36 1.87 -8.23 5.97
CA SER A 36 3.22 -7.75 5.67
C SER A 36 3.20 -6.27 5.27
N SER A 37 3.78 -5.41 6.12
CA SER A 37 3.85 -3.96 5.88
C SER A 37 5.26 -3.53 5.47
N ASN A 38 5.39 -2.91 4.30
CA ASN A 38 6.67 -2.38 3.80
C ASN A 38 6.63 -0.85 3.78
N PHE A 39 7.59 -0.21 4.46
CA PHE A 39 7.74 1.24 4.46
C PHE A 39 8.68 1.67 3.34
N ALA A 40 8.19 2.52 2.44
CA ALA A 40 9.02 3.15 1.43
C ALA A 40 9.87 4.25 2.09
N MET A 41 11.20 4.08 2.07
CA MET A 41 12.15 5.04 2.65
C MET A 41 12.16 6.36 1.88
N GLU A 42 12.05 6.30 0.55
CA GLU A 42 12.02 7.47 -0.32
C GLU A 42 11.12 7.21 -1.54
N LYS A 43 10.46 8.26 -2.01
CA LYS A 43 9.63 8.22 -3.23
C LYS A 43 10.47 8.62 -4.44
N ILE A 44 11.08 7.63 -5.10
CA ILE A 44 11.93 7.85 -6.28
C ILE A 44 11.14 8.45 -7.45
N LYS A 45 9.90 7.99 -7.70
CA LYS A 45 9.05 8.49 -8.78
C LYS A 45 7.57 8.29 -8.47
N TYR A 46 6.76 9.31 -8.72
CA TYR A 46 5.30 9.21 -8.68
C TYR A 46 4.70 9.97 -9.86
N THR A 47 4.11 9.22 -10.80
CA THR A 47 3.43 9.78 -11.98
C THR A 47 2.08 9.12 -12.13
N THR A 48 1.06 9.92 -12.40
CA THR A 48 -0.28 9.47 -12.78
C THR A 48 -0.46 9.42 -14.29
N LYS A 49 0.53 9.90 -15.07
CA LYS A 49 0.50 9.84 -16.54
C LYS A 49 0.69 8.40 -16.99
N LEU A 50 -0.30 7.87 -17.70
CA LEU A 50 -0.21 6.58 -18.39
C LEU A 50 0.66 6.72 -19.65
N PRO A 51 1.52 5.74 -19.97
CA PRO A 51 2.28 5.74 -21.21
C PRO A 51 1.33 5.53 -22.40
N LEU A 52 1.16 6.55 -23.25
CA LEU A 52 0.26 6.51 -24.42
C LEU A 52 0.93 5.97 -25.69
N ASN A 53 2.21 5.61 -25.62
CA ASN A 53 3.01 5.16 -26.76
C ASN A 53 2.54 3.81 -27.37
N TYR A 54 1.59 3.14 -26.71
CA TYR A 54 1.07 1.83 -27.11
C TYR A 54 -0.36 1.87 -27.68
N ALA A 55 -0.99 3.05 -27.75
CA ALA A 55 -2.39 3.21 -28.18
C ALA A 55 -2.53 3.82 -29.59
N GLY A 56 -1.55 3.59 -30.47
CA GLY A 56 -1.52 4.07 -31.86
C GLY A 56 -2.10 3.07 -32.84
#